data_AF-A0AAJ0HBX9-F1
#
_entry.id   AF-A0AAJ0HBX9-F1
#
_cell.length_a   1.000
_cell.length_b   1.000
_cell.length_c   1.000
_cell.angle_alpha   90.00
_cell.angle_beta   90.00
_cell.angle_gamma   90.00
#
_symmetry.space_group_name_H-M   'P 1'
#
loop_
_entity.id
_entity.type
_entity.pdbx_description
1 polymer ?
#
loop_
_entity_poly.entity_id
_entity_poly.type
_entity_poly.pdbx_seq_one_letter_code
_entity_poly.pdbx_strand_id
1 'polypeptide(L)'
;MTKENYSVDLWIEVSQLRSALETWKAQLNKMLEHINELERDIWAMPEDRLGSLRMTDSTSTLTARPRQLIAKETGRRMQRRLKEILCEYDQKIRECTMVIDGMALSTQLSWSQIGYQDTQANLKIAGDSKQDSSQMRSIAFLTMFFLPATFISSFFSTSFFNWNAPDQEDIVSPYLWIYPVVTIAITLVVLGCWLAFTRRRPPRDVDSDEKCTV
;
A
#
# COMPACT_ATOMS: atom_id res chain seq x y z
N MET A 1 -9.74 12.91 -9.18
CA MET A 1 -10.07 12.01 -8.06
C MET A 1 -11.25 11.07 -8.32
N THR A 2 -12.25 11.38 -9.15
CA THR A 2 -13.45 10.52 -9.31
C THR A 2 -13.24 9.25 -10.15
N LYS A 3 -12.41 9.29 -11.20
CA LYS A 3 -12.17 8.12 -12.08
C LYS A 3 -11.47 6.94 -11.40
N GLU A 4 -10.54 7.22 -10.50
CA GLU A 4 -9.77 6.18 -9.80
C GLU A 4 -10.66 5.43 -8.79
N ASN A 5 -11.49 6.18 -8.05
CA ASN A 5 -12.51 5.60 -7.17
C ASN A 5 -13.48 4.69 -7.94
N TYR A 6 -13.94 5.11 -9.12
CA TYR A 6 -14.84 4.28 -9.95
C TYR A 6 -14.21 2.96 -10.39
N SER A 7 -12.92 2.97 -10.77
CA SER A 7 -12.24 1.75 -11.22
C SER A 7 -12.07 0.75 -10.08
N VAL A 8 -11.72 1.24 -8.89
CA VAL A 8 -11.56 0.40 -7.70
C VAL A 8 -12.91 -0.17 -7.25
N ASP A 9 -13.96 0.65 -7.26
CA ASP A 9 -15.32 0.24 -6.91
C ASP A 9 -15.85 -0.83 -7.87
N LEU A 10 -15.66 -0.63 -9.19
CA LEU A 10 -15.97 -1.64 -10.21
C LEU A 10 -15.21 -2.95 -9.98
N TRP A 11 -13.93 -2.88 -9.61
CA TRP A 11 -13.14 -4.08 -9.32
C TRP A 11 -13.67 -4.82 -8.09
N ILE A 12 -14.03 -4.10 -7.03
CA ILE A 12 -14.64 -4.66 -5.83
C ILE A 12 -15.97 -5.34 -6.20
N GLU A 13 -16.85 -4.66 -6.93
CA GLU A 13 -18.13 -5.22 -7.40
C GLU A 13 -17.94 -6.50 -8.22
N VAL A 14 -17.01 -6.51 -9.18
CA VAL A 14 -16.72 -7.70 -10.01
C VAL A 14 -16.15 -8.84 -9.17
N SER A 15 -15.30 -8.54 -8.17
CA SER A 15 -14.75 -9.55 -7.26
C SER A 15 -15.82 -10.17 -6.34
N GLN A 16 -16.75 -9.35 -5.85
CA GLN A 16 -17.88 -9.79 -5.04
C GLN A 16 -18.85 -10.63 -5.87
N LEU A 17 -19.15 -10.19 -7.10
CA LEU A 17 -19.99 -10.93 -8.04
C LEU A 17 -19.39 -12.31 -8.33
N ARG A 18 -18.08 -12.38 -8.62
CA ARG A 18 -17.38 -13.65 -8.83
C ARG A 18 -17.54 -14.58 -7.63
N SER A 19 -17.30 -14.08 -6.42
CA SER A 19 -17.39 -14.86 -5.18
C SER A 19 -18.81 -15.39 -4.93
N ALA A 20 -19.82 -14.56 -5.21
CA ALA A 20 -21.22 -14.96 -5.15
C ALA A 20 -21.51 -16.06 -6.18
N LEU A 21 -21.08 -15.90 -7.44
CA LEU A 21 -21.28 -16.90 -8.49
C LEU A 21 -20.63 -18.24 -8.17
N GLU A 22 -19.41 -18.24 -7.60
CA GLU A 22 -18.74 -19.46 -7.15
C GLU A 22 -19.55 -20.19 -6.06
N THR A 23 -20.14 -19.43 -5.12
CA THR A 23 -21.00 -19.97 -4.06
C THR A 23 -22.29 -20.57 -4.63
N TRP A 24 -22.96 -19.85 -5.54
CA TRP A 24 -24.18 -20.33 -6.21
C TRP A 24 -23.92 -21.57 -7.04
N LYS A 25 -22.82 -21.60 -7.80
CA LYS A 25 -22.37 -22.79 -8.54
C LYS A 25 -22.23 -23.99 -7.60
N ALA A 26 -21.61 -23.80 -6.44
CA ALA A 26 -21.46 -24.88 -5.45
C ALA A 26 -22.82 -25.38 -4.93
N GLN A 27 -23.79 -24.49 -4.69
CA GLN A 27 -25.14 -24.88 -4.28
C GLN A 27 -25.90 -25.62 -5.39
N LEU A 28 -25.79 -25.19 -6.65
CA LEU A 28 -26.41 -25.87 -7.79
C LEU A 28 -25.82 -27.27 -8.00
N ASN A 29 -24.51 -27.44 -7.81
CA ASN A 29 -23.89 -28.76 -7.83
C ASN A 29 -24.43 -29.68 -6.73
N LYS A 30 -24.60 -29.18 -5.50
CA LYS A 30 -25.22 -29.98 -4.42
C LYS A 30 -26.67 -30.36 -4.75
N MET A 31 -27.44 -29.44 -5.33
CA MET A 31 -28.81 -29.72 -5.77
C MET A 31 -28.85 -30.78 -6.87
N LEU A 32 -27.91 -30.72 -7.82
CA LEU A 32 -27.74 -31.73 -8.87
C LEU A 32 -27.44 -33.11 -8.27
N GLU A 33 -26.59 -33.15 -7.24
CA GLU A 33 -26.22 -34.39 -6.55
C GLU A 33 -27.40 -34.99 -5.78
N HIS A 34 -28.18 -34.18 -5.07
CA HIS A 34 -29.41 -34.63 -4.40
C HIS A 34 -30.47 -35.16 -5.38
N ILE A 35 -30.64 -34.54 -6.55
CA ILE A 35 -31.55 -35.03 -7.58
C ILE A 35 -31.10 -36.40 -8.08
N ASN A 36 -29.78 -36.59 -8.27
CA ASN A 36 -29.21 -37.87 -8.68
C ASN A 36 -29.31 -38.95 -7.59
N GLU A 37 -29.20 -38.55 -6.32
CA GLU A 37 -29.35 -39.44 -5.16
C GLU A 37 -30.80 -39.88 -4.96
N LEU A 38 -31.78 -38.97 -5.10
CA LEU A 38 -33.20 -39.33 -5.16
C LEU A 38 -33.51 -40.25 -6.36
N GLU A 39 -32.88 -40.04 -7.52
CA GLU A 39 -32.98 -40.96 -8.66
C GLU A 39 -32.28 -42.31 -8.40
N ARG A 40 -31.47 -42.48 -7.34
CA ARG A 40 -31.02 -43.81 -6.93
C ARG A 40 -31.99 -44.44 -5.94
N ASP A 41 -32.43 -43.71 -4.93
CA ASP A 41 -33.31 -44.23 -3.86
C ASP A 41 -34.71 -44.61 -4.36
N ILE A 42 -35.32 -43.78 -5.22
CA ILE A 42 -36.64 -44.10 -5.81
C ILE A 42 -36.58 -45.39 -6.65
N TRP A 43 -35.42 -45.69 -7.21
CA TRP A 43 -35.22 -46.79 -8.15
C TRP A 43 -34.62 -48.04 -7.51
N ALA A 44 -34.08 -47.94 -6.29
CA ALA A 44 -33.59 -49.07 -5.49
C ALA A 44 -34.71 -49.81 -4.72
N MET A 45 -35.96 -49.36 -4.81
CA MET A 45 -37.10 -50.06 -4.19
C MET A 45 -37.40 -51.36 -4.96
N PRO A 46 -37.27 -52.56 -4.34
CA PRO A 46 -37.66 -53.81 -5.00
C PRO A 46 -39.19 -53.83 -5.13
N GLU A 47 -39.71 -54.13 -6.32
CA GLU A 47 -41.15 -54.32 -6.56
C GLU A 47 -41.75 -55.52 -5.78
N ASP A 48 -40.92 -56.34 -5.14
CA ASP A 48 -41.31 -57.64 -4.57
C ASP A 48 -42.14 -57.59 -3.27
N ARG A 49 -42.52 -56.41 -2.77
CA ARG A 49 -43.45 -56.30 -1.62
C ARG A 49 -44.86 -55.82 -1.99
N LEU A 50 -45.24 -55.98 -3.26
CA LEU A 50 -46.63 -55.79 -3.69
C LEU A 50 -47.27 -57.09 -4.25
N GLY A 51 -46.79 -58.26 -3.83
CA GLY A 51 -47.27 -59.57 -4.30
C GLY A 51 -48.24 -60.30 -3.38
N SER A 52 -48.41 -59.92 -2.11
CA SER A 52 -49.17 -60.74 -1.14
C SER A 52 -50.28 -59.97 -0.43
N LEU A 53 -51.30 -59.52 -1.16
CA LEU A 53 -52.68 -59.37 -0.68
C LEU A 53 -53.54 -58.75 -1.80
N ARG A 54 -53.95 -59.57 -2.79
CA ARG A 54 -54.99 -59.14 -3.73
C ARG A 54 -55.89 -60.28 -4.19
N MET A 55 -56.72 -60.75 -3.27
CA MET A 55 -58.15 -60.99 -3.49
C MET A 55 -58.81 -60.22 -2.33
N THR A 56 -59.72 -59.28 -2.49
CA THR A 56 -60.98 -59.34 -3.21
C THR A 56 -61.49 -57.93 -3.52
N ASP A 57 -62.36 -57.88 -4.51
CA ASP A 57 -63.49 -56.97 -4.63
C ASP A 57 -63.33 -55.63 -5.37
N SER A 58 -64.39 -55.35 -6.11
CA SER A 58 -64.49 -54.50 -7.27
C SER A 58 -65.20 -53.23 -6.86
N THR A 59 -64.49 -52.13 -6.60
CA THR A 59 -65.05 -50.77 -6.64
C THR A 59 -63.89 -49.79 -6.85
N SER A 60 -63.90 -49.13 -8.01
CA SER A 60 -63.17 -47.90 -8.37
C SER A 60 -61.83 -47.63 -7.64
N THR A 61 -60.72 -48.09 -8.22
CA THR A 61 -59.37 -47.52 -7.97
C THR A 61 -58.65 -47.33 -9.30
N LEU A 62 -59.22 -46.49 -10.16
CA LEU A 62 -58.45 -45.83 -11.21
C LEU A 62 -57.62 -44.74 -10.51
N THR A 63 -56.34 -44.59 -10.88
CA THR A 63 -55.35 -43.60 -10.39
C THR A 63 -54.35 -44.01 -9.30
N ALA A 64 -53.77 -45.22 -9.37
CA ALA A 64 -52.53 -45.49 -8.63
C ALA A 64 -51.50 -46.17 -9.53
N ARG A 65 -50.84 -45.40 -10.42
CA ARG A 65 -49.47 -45.66 -10.95
C ARG A 65 -48.86 -44.67 -12.00
N PRO A 66 -49.39 -43.49 -12.37
CA PRO A 66 -48.66 -42.60 -13.31
C PRO A 66 -47.59 -41.71 -12.64
N ARG A 67 -47.52 -41.65 -11.30
CA ARG A 67 -46.67 -40.67 -10.59
C ARG A 67 -45.16 -40.92 -10.73
N GLN A 68 -44.73 -42.18 -10.81
CA GLN A 68 -43.31 -42.57 -10.88
C GLN A 68 -42.68 -42.27 -12.26
N LEU A 69 -43.43 -42.44 -13.35
CA LEU A 69 -42.95 -42.19 -14.72
C LEU A 69 -42.83 -40.68 -15.03
N ILE A 70 -43.81 -39.90 -14.61
CA ILE A 70 -43.79 -38.44 -14.77
C ILE A 70 -42.67 -37.83 -13.92
N ALA A 71 -42.45 -38.33 -12.69
CA ALA A 71 -41.35 -37.89 -11.85
C ALA A 71 -39.97 -38.17 -12.48
N LYS A 72 -39.80 -39.32 -13.15
CA LYS A 72 -38.53 -39.70 -13.80
C LYS A 72 -38.15 -38.81 -14.98
N GLU A 73 -39.12 -38.53 -15.85
CA GLU A 73 -38.91 -37.64 -17.00
C GLU A 73 -38.69 -36.19 -16.55
N THR A 74 -39.37 -35.77 -15.49
CA THR A 74 -39.21 -34.43 -14.91
C THR A 74 -37.82 -34.24 -14.28
N GLY A 75 -37.32 -35.24 -13.54
CA GLY A 75 -35.98 -35.23 -12.94
C GLY A 75 -34.86 -35.14 -13.98
N ARG A 76 -34.92 -35.96 -15.03
CA ARG A 76 -33.92 -35.94 -16.12
C ARG A 76 -33.87 -34.60 -16.87
N ARG A 77 -35.04 -33.98 -17.11
CA ARG A 77 -35.10 -32.66 -17.75
C ARG A 77 -34.50 -31.58 -16.85
N MET A 78 -34.85 -31.60 -15.57
CA MET A 78 -34.32 -30.67 -14.58
C MET A 78 -32.80 -30.80 -14.45
N GLN A 79 -32.28 -32.03 -14.42
CA GLN A 79 -30.85 -32.31 -14.38
C GLN A 79 -30.10 -31.79 -15.62
N ARG A 80 -30.66 -31.97 -16.82
CA ARG A 80 -30.05 -31.49 -18.06
C ARG A 80 -29.98 -29.97 -18.10
N ARG A 81 -31.06 -29.28 -17.73
CA ARG A 81 -31.10 -27.81 -17.63
C ARG A 81 -30.14 -27.26 -16.57
N LEU A 82 -30.06 -27.91 -15.42
CA LEU A 82 -29.16 -27.48 -14.35
C LEU A 82 -27.69 -27.60 -14.75
N LYS A 83 -27.33 -28.65 -15.50
CA LYS A 83 -25.98 -28.80 -16.07
C LYS A 83 -25.66 -27.73 -17.13
N GLU A 84 -26.62 -27.38 -17.99
CA GLU A 84 -26.46 -26.29 -18.96
C GLU A 84 -26.16 -24.97 -18.23
N ILE A 85 -26.98 -24.64 -17.21
CA ILE A 85 -26.82 -23.45 -16.38
C ILE A 85 -25.46 -23.45 -15.66
N LEU A 86 -25.01 -24.60 -15.13
CA LEU A 86 -23.73 -24.71 -14.45
C LEU A 86 -22.55 -24.44 -15.39
N CYS A 87 -22.63 -24.92 -16.63
CA CYS A 87 -21.62 -24.68 -17.66
C CYS A 87 -21.56 -23.20 -18.06
N GLU A 88 -22.73 -22.55 -18.18
CA GLU A 88 -22.84 -21.11 -18.45
C GLU A 88 -22.24 -20.26 -17.32
N TYR A 89 -22.51 -20.63 -16.06
CA TYR A 89 -21.87 -19.97 -14.91
C TYR A 89 -20.36 -20.13 -14.89
N ASP A 90 -19.86 -21.32 -15.24
CA ASP A 90 -18.41 -21.54 -15.34
C ASP A 90 -17.75 -20.64 -16.38
N GLN A 91 -18.45 -20.39 -17.50
CA GLN A 91 -17.98 -19.44 -18.50
C GLN A 91 -17.97 -18.00 -17.94
N LYS A 92 -19.00 -17.60 -17.20
CA LYS A 92 -19.08 -16.26 -16.59
C LYS A 92 -18.03 -16.04 -15.50
N ILE A 93 -17.73 -17.04 -14.68
CA ILE A 93 -16.66 -16.97 -13.67
C ILE A 93 -15.29 -16.80 -14.36
N ARG A 94 -15.04 -17.51 -15.46
CA ARG A 94 -13.81 -17.36 -16.25
C ARG A 94 -13.68 -15.96 -16.84
N GLU A 95 -14.77 -15.41 -17.37
CA GLU A 95 -14.81 -14.04 -17.92
C GLU A 95 -14.46 -13.01 -16.84
N CYS A 96 -15.10 -13.08 -15.66
CA CYS A 96 -14.77 -12.20 -14.54
C CYS A 96 -13.31 -12.36 -14.08
N THR A 97 -12.79 -13.59 -14.05
CA THR A 97 -11.41 -13.88 -13.65
C THR A 97 -10.41 -13.21 -14.60
N MET A 98 -10.62 -13.35 -15.92
CA MET A 98 -9.75 -12.72 -16.91
C MET A 98 -9.78 -11.18 -16.82
N VAL A 99 -10.95 -10.59 -16.57
CA VAL A 99 -11.06 -9.13 -16.39
C VAL A 99 -10.30 -8.66 -15.15
N ILE A 100 -10.44 -9.38 -14.03
CA ILE A 100 -9.72 -9.09 -12.78
C ILE A 100 -8.20 -9.21 -12.99
N ASP A 101 -7.73 -10.29 -13.60
CA ASP A 101 -6.31 -10.53 -13.83
C ASP A 101 -5.71 -9.50 -14.81
N GLY A 102 -6.46 -9.14 -15.86
CA GLY A 102 -6.07 -8.10 -16.80
C GLY A 102 -5.95 -6.72 -16.15
N MET A 103 -6.88 -6.37 -15.26
CA MET A 103 -6.84 -5.13 -14.50
C MET A 103 -5.70 -5.13 -13.45
N ALA A 104 -5.46 -6.24 -12.77
CA ALA A 104 -4.35 -6.36 -11.82
C ALA A 104 -2.99 -6.21 -12.53
N LEU A 105 -2.84 -6.78 -13.73
CA LEU A 105 -1.63 -6.62 -14.54
C LEU A 105 -1.46 -5.19 -15.05
N SER A 106 -2.51 -4.55 -15.56
CA SER A 106 -2.44 -3.16 -16.03
C SER A 106 -2.09 -2.20 -14.89
N THR A 107 -2.66 -2.45 -13.71
CA THR A 107 -2.37 -1.72 -12.48
C THR A 107 -0.88 -1.87 -12.11
N GLN A 108 -0.36 -3.10 -12.06
CA GLN A 108 1.07 -3.35 -11.76
C GLN A 108 2.02 -2.66 -12.74
N LEU A 109 1.73 -2.71 -14.05
CA LEU A 109 2.54 -2.03 -15.05
C LEU A 109 2.53 -0.51 -14.84
N SER A 110 1.36 0.06 -14.56
CA SER A 110 1.23 1.51 -14.28
C SER A 110 1.99 1.94 -13.03
N TRP A 111 1.93 1.15 -11.94
CA TRP A 111 2.69 1.41 -10.71
C TRP A 111 4.19 1.35 -10.94
N SER A 112 4.66 0.36 -11.70
CA SER A 112 6.09 0.25 -12.01
C SER A 112 6.59 1.50 -12.74
N GLN A 113 5.80 2.02 -13.68
CA GLN A 113 6.11 3.25 -14.41
C GLN A 113 6.14 4.48 -13.51
N ILE A 114 5.18 4.61 -12.58
CA ILE A 114 5.15 5.70 -11.60
C ILE A 114 6.41 5.64 -10.70
N GLY A 115 6.77 4.44 -10.22
CA GLY A 115 7.97 4.26 -9.40
C GLY A 115 9.27 4.67 -10.11
N TYR A 116 9.40 4.43 -11.42
CA TYR A 116 10.54 4.93 -12.20
C TYR A 116 10.58 6.46 -12.27
N GLN A 117 9.43 7.11 -12.47
CA GLN A 117 9.37 8.57 -12.49
C GLN A 117 9.69 9.18 -11.12
N ASP A 118 9.16 8.61 -10.05
CA ASP A 118 9.43 9.06 -8.69
C ASP A 118 10.92 8.92 -8.35
N THR A 119 11.56 7.83 -8.79
CA THR A 119 13.00 7.64 -8.61
C THR A 119 13.79 8.74 -9.35
N GLN A 120 13.42 9.08 -10.59
CA GLN A 120 14.08 10.17 -11.32
C GLN A 120 13.84 11.54 -10.68
N ALA A 121 12.63 11.81 -10.19
CA ALA A 121 12.32 13.03 -9.46
C ALA A 121 13.14 13.10 -8.16
N ASN A 122 13.23 12.01 -7.42
CA ASN A 122 14.04 11.89 -6.21
C ASN A 122 15.54 12.08 -6.49
N LEU A 123 16.06 11.61 -7.62
CA LEU A 123 17.45 11.86 -8.01
C LEU A 123 17.70 13.35 -8.30
N LYS A 124 16.77 14.03 -8.98
CA LYS A 124 16.84 15.49 -9.19
C LYS A 124 16.78 16.24 -7.86
N ILE A 125 15.83 15.86 -6.99
CA ILE A 125 15.71 16.43 -5.63
C ILE A 125 16.97 16.17 -4.82
N ALA A 126 17.59 15.00 -4.91
CA ALA A 126 18.85 14.70 -4.23
C ALA A 126 20.01 15.55 -4.76
N GLY A 127 20.04 15.83 -6.08
CA GLY A 127 20.96 16.77 -6.71
C GLY A 127 20.78 18.19 -6.18
N ASP A 128 19.56 18.69 -6.19
CA ASP A 128 19.23 20.05 -5.71
C ASP A 128 19.39 20.17 -4.19
N SER A 129 19.10 19.11 -3.44
CA SER A 129 19.30 19.02 -1.98
C SER A 129 20.78 19.08 -1.59
N LYS A 130 21.71 18.65 -2.46
CA LYS A 130 23.15 18.90 -2.25
C LYS A 130 23.46 20.40 -2.28
N GLN A 131 22.78 21.18 -3.12
CA GLN A 131 22.94 22.64 -3.17
C GLN A 131 22.26 23.32 -1.97
N ASP A 132 21.07 22.86 -1.58
CA ASP A 132 20.37 23.33 -0.38
C ASP A 132 21.19 23.07 0.90
N SER A 133 21.90 21.93 0.96
CA SER A 133 22.86 21.64 2.03
C SER A 133 24.00 22.67 2.12
N SER A 134 24.37 23.32 1.01
CA SER A 134 25.33 24.43 1.03
C SER A 134 24.74 25.68 1.68
N GLN A 135 23.45 25.95 1.47
CA GLN A 135 22.74 27.07 2.09
C GLN A 135 22.52 26.84 3.59
N MET A 136 22.15 25.61 3.98
CA MET A 136 22.02 25.21 5.38
C MET A 136 23.34 25.36 6.15
N ARG A 137 24.47 25.05 5.50
CA ARG A 137 25.81 25.26 6.07
C ARG A 137 26.10 26.75 6.32
N SER A 138 25.74 27.63 5.39
CA SER A 138 25.94 29.08 5.56
C SER A 138 25.20 29.65 6.78
N ILE A 139 23.96 29.20 7.04
CA ILE A 139 23.19 29.63 8.22
C ILE A 139 23.88 29.14 9.51
N ALA A 140 24.33 27.89 9.55
CA ALA A 140 25.05 27.34 10.70
C ALA A 140 26.41 28.04 10.93
N PHE A 141 27.08 28.49 9.88
CA PHE A 141 28.29 29.30 10.03
C PHE A 141 28.01 30.66 10.67
N LEU A 142 26.91 31.31 10.28
CA LEU A 142 26.51 32.59 10.83
C LEU A 142 26.26 32.48 12.35
N THR A 143 25.56 31.44 12.79
CA THR A 143 25.32 31.20 14.22
C THR A 143 26.61 30.87 14.97
N MET A 144 27.52 30.08 14.39
CA MET A 144 28.80 29.75 15.01
C MET A 144 29.72 30.96 15.18
N PHE A 145 29.59 31.99 14.35
CA PHE A 145 30.30 33.28 14.51
C PHE A 145 29.60 34.21 15.51
N PHE A 146 28.26 34.30 15.46
CA PHE A 146 27.50 35.18 16.35
C PHE A 146 27.47 34.71 17.81
N LEU A 147 27.55 33.40 18.07
CA LEU A 147 27.55 32.86 19.43
C LEU A 147 28.73 33.38 20.28
N PRO A 148 30.00 33.27 19.84
CA PRO A 148 31.13 33.82 20.60
C PRO A 148 31.13 35.35 20.59
N ALA A 149 30.72 36.01 19.51
CA ALA A 149 30.63 37.48 19.46
C ALA A 149 29.60 38.04 20.45
N THR A 150 28.43 37.40 20.54
CA THR A 150 27.37 37.77 21.50
C THR A 150 27.82 37.53 22.93
N PHE A 151 28.51 36.42 23.21
CA PHE A 151 29.09 36.16 24.53
C PHE A 151 30.07 37.26 24.95
N ILE A 152 30.93 37.70 24.04
CA ILE A 152 31.87 38.81 24.28
C ILE A 152 31.12 40.13 24.52
N SER A 153 30.09 40.43 23.73
CA SER A 153 29.24 41.63 23.92
C SER A 153 28.55 41.63 25.28
N SER A 154 28.03 40.48 25.72
CA SER A 154 27.34 40.35 27.00
C SER A 154 28.32 40.44 28.18
N PHE A 155 29.51 39.83 28.06
CA PHE A 155 30.59 39.94 29.04
C PHE A 155 31.07 41.39 29.19
N PHE A 156 31.20 42.12 28.08
CA PHE A 156 31.57 43.54 28.12
C PHE A 156 30.50 44.38 28.81
N SER A 157 29.22 44.06 28.58
CA SER A 157 28.10 44.73 29.23
C SER A 157 28.04 44.52 30.75
N THR A 158 28.60 43.42 31.28
CA THR A 158 28.56 43.11 32.72
C THR A 158 29.87 43.33 33.46
N SER A 159 31.04 43.16 32.81
CA SER A 159 32.35 43.26 33.47
C SER A 159 33.02 44.63 33.37
N PHE A 160 32.67 45.48 32.40
CA PHE A 160 33.43 46.73 32.14
C PHE A 160 32.75 48.03 32.62
N PHE A 161 31.46 48.04 32.93
CA PHE A 161 30.80 49.22 33.51
C PHE A 161 30.68 49.08 35.04
N ASN A 162 31.71 49.53 35.77
CA ASN A 162 31.61 49.71 37.21
C ASN A 162 31.21 51.17 37.50
N TRP A 163 29.90 51.44 37.57
CA TRP A 163 29.38 52.79 37.86
C TRP A 163 29.55 53.23 39.33
N ASN A 164 30.22 52.43 40.17
CA ASN A 164 30.25 52.61 41.61
C ASN A 164 31.68 52.55 42.20
N ALA A 165 32.66 53.18 41.54
CA ALA A 165 34.00 53.38 42.10
C ALA A 165 34.08 54.73 42.84
N PRO A 166 34.42 54.76 44.16
CA PRO A 166 34.62 56.02 44.88
C PRO A 166 35.89 56.73 44.39
N ASP A 167 35.70 57.84 43.67
CA ASP A 167 36.55 59.00 43.31
C ASP A 167 38.07 58.89 43.08
N GLN A 168 38.73 57.74 43.22
CA GLN A 168 40.19 57.71 43.11
C GLN A 168 40.84 56.37 42.70
N GLU A 169 40.17 55.54 41.88
CA GLU A 169 40.87 54.50 41.12
C GLU A 169 40.35 54.41 39.67
N ASP A 170 41.27 54.16 38.74
CA ASP A 170 41.03 54.20 37.29
C ASP A 170 39.82 53.36 36.89
N ILE A 171 38.89 54.04 36.21
CA ILE A 171 37.62 53.53 35.68
C ILE A 171 37.81 52.40 34.63
N VAL A 172 39.05 52.12 34.24
CA VAL A 172 39.43 51.20 33.17
C VAL A 172 40.54 50.26 33.67
N SER A 173 40.19 48.97 33.84
CA SER A 173 41.14 47.95 34.27
C SER A 173 42.27 47.74 33.25
N PRO A 174 43.55 47.72 33.66
CA PRO A 174 44.72 47.57 32.77
C PRO A 174 44.79 46.23 32.01
N TYR A 175 43.92 45.27 32.31
CA TYR A 175 43.79 43.99 31.56
C TYR A 175 42.94 44.10 30.28
N LEU A 176 42.46 45.29 29.92
CA LEU A 176 41.67 45.55 28.71
C LEU A 176 42.41 45.10 27.42
N TRP A 177 43.74 45.08 27.44
CA TRP A 177 44.55 44.65 26.29
C TRP A 177 44.49 43.14 26.00
N ILE A 178 44.15 42.30 26.98
CA ILE A 178 43.98 40.84 26.77
C ILE A 178 42.77 40.54 25.87
N TYR A 179 41.77 41.42 25.87
CA TYR A 179 40.51 41.25 25.15
C TYR A 179 40.62 41.33 23.61
N PRO A 180 41.21 42.38 23.01
CA PRO A 180 41.40 42.40 21.56
C PRO A 180 42.24 41.20 21.08
N VAL A 181 43.19 40.74 21.90
CA VAL A 181 43.99 39.54 21.61
C VAL A 181 43.11 38.28 21.57
N VAL A 182 42.22 38.09 22.55
CA VAL A 182 41.28 36.95 22.57
C VAL A 182 40.28 37.02 21.42
N THR A 183 39.77 38.21 21.09
CA THR A 183 38.86 38.40 19.95
C THR A 183 39.54 38.09 18.61
N ILE A 184 40.78 38.52 18.41
CA ILE A 184 41.58 38.17 17.23
C ILE A 184 41.85 36.67 17.19
N ALA A 185 42.16 36.03 18.32
CA ALA A 185 42.37 34.59 18.40
C ALA A 185 41.11 33.80 18.01
N ILE A 186 39.93 34.19 18.52
CA ILE A 186 38.65 33.57 18.15
C ILE A 186 38.35 33.77 16.66
N THR A 187 38.60 34.96 16.13
CA THR A 187 38.41 35.27 14.70
C THR A 187 39.32 34.40 13.82
N LEU A 188 40.58 34.24 14.22
CA LEU A 188 41.54 33.35 13.55
C LEU A 188 41.15 31.87 13.66
N VAL A 189 40.56 31.45 14.77
CA VAL A 189 40.04 30.08 14.92
C VAL A 189 38.85 29.85 13.98
N VAL A 190 37.93 30.80 13.87
CA VAL A 190 36.79 30.70 12.93
C VAL A 190 37.28 30.68 11.48
N LEU A 191 38.21 31.57 11.11
CA LEU A 191 38.82 31.60 9.77
C LEU A 191 39.66 30.35 9.48
N GLY A 192 40.42 29.87 10.47
CA GLY A 192 41.21 28.66 10.38
C GLY A 192 40.34 27.42 10.20
N CYS A 193 39.24 27.34 10.96
CA CYS A 193 38.23 26.29 10.81
C CYS A 193 37.57 26.36 9.42
N TRP A 194 37.24 27.56 8.92
CA TRP A 194 36.72 27.77 7.57
C TRP A 194 37.68 27.29 6.48
N LEU A 195 38.96 27.69 6.55
CA LEU A 195 39.97 27.30 5.58
C LEU A 195 40.26 25.81 5.64
N ALA A 196 40.26 25.21 6.83
CA ALA A 196 40.41 23.77 7.01
C ALA A 196 39.20 23.00 6.47
N PHE A 197 37.97 23.47 6.72
CA PHE A 197 36.74 22.83 6.24
C PHE A 197 36.56 22.96 4.72
N THR A 198 37.03 24.07 4.15
CA THR A 198 37.08 24.29 2.70
C THR A 198 38.18 23.47 2.04
N ARG A 199 39.39 23.37 2.64
CA ARG A 199 40.50 22.55 2.13
C ARG A 199 40.33 21.04 2.33
N ARG A 200 39.59 20.61 3.36
CA ARG A 200 39.31 19.19 3.64
C ARG A 200 38.11 18.64 2.89
N ARG A 201 37.63 19.30 1.84
CA ARG A 201 36.81 18.63 0.84
C ARG A 201 37.77 17.97 -0.15
N PRO A 202 38.11 16.67 -0.01
CA PRO A 202 38.56 15.94 -1.19
C PRO A 202 37.45 16.07 -2.25
N PRO A 203 37.80 16.03 -3.56
CA PRO A 203 36.79 15.82 -4.58
C PRO A 203 36.01 14.59 -4.15
N ARG A 204 34.72 14.75 -3.81
CA ARG A 204 33.84 13.60 -3.83
C ARG A 204 33.65 13.36 -5.31
N ASP A 205 34.39 12.38 -5.84
CA ASP A 205 34.11 11.79 -7.13
C ASP A 205 32.62 11.43 -7.14
N VAL A 206 31.83 12.28 -7.80
CA VAL A 206 30.50 11.94 -8.24
C VAL A 206 30.71 11.24 -9.58
N ASP A 207 31.32 10.06 -9.54
CA ASP A 207 31.37 9.16 -10.69
C ASP A 207 31.59 7.74 -10.19
N SER A 208 30.50 6.98 -10.11
CA SER A 208 30.51 5.50 -10.22
C SER A 208 29.11 4.88 -10.32
N ASP A 209 28.01 5.61 -10.06
CA ASP A 209 26.65 5.03 -10.15
C ASP A 209 25.83 5.46 -11.38
N GLU A 210 26.40 6.15 -12.36
CA GLU A 210 25.71 6.48 -13.63
C GLU A 210 26.01 5.49 -14.78
N LYS A 211 26.82 4.44 -14.54
CA LYS A 211 27.20 3.47 -15.59
C LYS A 211 26.53 2.10 -15.53
N CYS A 212 25.63 1.84 -14.58
CA CYS A 212 24.92 0.55 -14.47
C CYS A 212 23.46 0.56 -14.99
N THR A 213 22.97 1.66 -15.54
CA THR A 213 21.57 1.75 -16.02
C THR A 213 21.46 2.39 -17.40
N VAL A 214 22.07 1.76 -18.41
CA VAL A 214 21.64 1.84 -19.81
C VAL A 214 21.73 0.45 -20.40
#